data_AF-A0A1I6UBW9-F1
#
_entry.id   AF-A0A1I6UBW9-F1
#
_cell.length_a   1.000
_cell.length_b   1.000
_cell.length_c   1.000
_cell.angle_alpha   90.00
_cell.angle_beta   90.00
_cell.angle_gamma   90.00
#
_symmetry.space_group_name_H-M   'P 1'
#
loop_
_entity.id
_entity.type
_entity.pdbx_description
1 polymer ?
#
loop_
_entity_poly.entity_id
_entity_poly.type
_entity_poly.pdbx_seq_one_letter_code
_entity_poly.pdbx_strand_id
1 'polypeptide(L)' 'MNVLKLVKKLGLEKIKEIVITAHDDAVYYVDEWTDSFGGIHGYCTDKFFVGHNNPHTHYRLSNLKEFIEQHEQTS' A
#
# COMPACT_ATOMS: atom_id res chain seq x y z
N MET A 1 -6.33 9.48 0.26
CA MET A 1 -6.09 8.03 0.47
C MET A 1 -7.06 7.48 1.50
N ASN A 2 -7.65 6.32 1.27
CA ASN A 2 -8.56 5.68 2.22
C ASN A 2 -8.07 4.26 2.54
N VAL A 3 -7.27 4.11 3.61
CA VAL A 3 -6.74 2.82 4.08
C VAL A 3 -7.87 1.83 4.36
N LEU A 4 -9.00 2.30 4.89
CA LEU A 4 -10.18 1.46 5.14
C LEU A 4 -10.72 0.80 3.87
N LYS A 5 -10.62 1.47 2.71
CA LYS A 5 -11.05 0.89 1.43
C LYS A 5 -10.14 -0.28 1.02
N LEU A 6 -8.83 -0.14 1.21
CA LEU A 6 -7.87 -1.20 0.91
C LEU A 6 -8.01 -2.38 1.88
N VAL A 7 -8.20 -2.10 3.17
CA VAL A 7 -8.44 -3.12 4.20
C VAL A 7 -9.73 -3.89 3.91
N LYS A 8 -10.81 -3.21 3.52
CA LYS A 8 -12.07 -3.87 3.09
C LYS A 8 -11.88 -4.76 1.85
N LYS A 9 -10.93 -4.43 0.97
CA LYS A 9 -10.64 -5.17 -0.27
C LYS A 9 -9.77 -6.40 -0.02
N LEU A 10 -8.69 -6.25 0.77
CA LEU A 10 -7.63 -7.25 0.90
C LEU A 10 -7.64 -7.98 2.26
N GLY A 11 -8.30 -7.43 3.27
CA GLY A 11 -8.24 -7.92 4.64
C GLY A 11 -7.01 -7.45 5.41
N LEU A 12 -7.10 -7.39 6.74
CA LEU A 12 -6.04 -6.87 7.60
C LEU A 12 -4.73 -7.67 7.50
N GLU A 13 -4.81 -9.00 7.40
CA GLU A 13 -3.64 -9.87 7.29
C GLU A 13 -2.80 -9.55 6.05
N LYS A 14 -3.45 -9.29 4.91
CA LYS A 14 -2.74 -8.93 3.68
C LYS A 14 -2.07 -7.56 3.78
N ILE A 15 -2.66 -6.61 4.51
CA ILE A 15 -2.03 -5.31 4.77
C ILE A 15 -0.76 -5.47 5.61
N LYS A 16 -0.79 -6.35 6.63
CA LYS A 16 0.41 -6.66 7.42
C LYS A 16 1.50 -7.26 6.55
N GLU A 17 1.16 -8.23 5.69
CA GLU A 17 2.11 -8.82 4.74
C GLU A 17 2.73 -7.77 3.81
N ILE A 18 1.92 -6.85 3.26
CA ILE A 18 2.39 -5.75 2.41
C ILE A 18 3.42 -4.89 3.15
N VAL A 19 3.14 -4.56 4.41
CA VAL A 19 4.04 -3.73 5.23
C VAL A 19 5.34 -4.47 5.59
N ILE A 20 5.27 -5.76 5.89
CA ILE A 20 6.42 -6.59 6.30
C ILE A 20 7.33 -6.93 5.10
N THR A 21 6.74 -7.13 3.92
CA THR A 21 7.48 -7.50 2.71
C THR A 21 7.97 -6.30 1.90
N ALA A 22 7.57 -5.09 2.28
CA ALA A 22 8.05 -3.88 1.65
C ALA A 22 9.57 -3.72 1.84
N HIS A 23 10.25 -3.34 0.75
CA HIS A 23 11.66 -2.95 0.80
C HIS A 23 11.83 -1.71 1.68
N ASP A 24 12.97 -1.57 2.38
CA ASP A 24 13.21 -0.45 3.31
C ASP A 24 13.09 0.94 2.66
N ASP A 25 13.48 1.04 1.38
CA ASP A 25 13.38 2.28 0.61
C ASP A 25 11.98 2.55 0.01
N ALA A 26 11.03 1.61 0.14
CA ALA A 26 9.68 1.78 -0.36
C ALA A 26 8.91 2.81 0.46
N VAL A 27 8.18 3.70 -0.20
CA VAL A 27 7.34 4.70 0.45
C VAL A 27 5.86 4.41 0.23
N TYR A 28 5.51 3.84 -0.92
CA TYR A 28 4.14 3.51 -1.29
C TYR A 28 3.99 2.05 -1.71
N TYR A 29 2.84 1.48 -1.37
CA TYR A 29 2.25 0.33 -2.04
C TYR A 29 1.29 0.82 -3.11
N VAL A 30 1.36 0.25 -4.31
CA VAL A 30 0.53 0.63 -5.46
C VAL A 30 -0.40 -0.53 -5.82
N ASP A 31 -1.69 -0.35 -5.50
CA ASP A 31 -2.81 -1.23 -5.85
C ASP A 31 -3.35 -0.85 -7.25
N GLU A 32 -2.48 -0.90 -8.25
CA GLU A 32 -2.81 -0.50 -9.60
C GLU A 32 -2.41 -1.60 -10.59
N TRP A 33 -3.39 -2.07 -11.37
CA TRP A 33 -3.14 -2.99 -12.47
C TRP A 33 -2.92 -2.19 -13.73
N THR A 34 -1.70 -2.18 -14.26
CA THR A 34 -1.42 -1.52 -15.55
C THR A 34 -0.91 -2.57 -16.54
N ASP A 35 -1.60 -2.71 -17.66
CA ASP A 35 -1.17 -3.60 -18.75
C ASP A 35 0.14 -3.13 -19.39
N SER A 36 0.43 -1.83 -19.31
CA SER A 36 1.64 -1.21 -19.88
C SER A 36 2.95 -1.64 -19.20
N PHE A 37 2.88 -2.22 -17.99
CA PHE A 37 4.04 -2.72 -17.25
C PHE A 37 3.89 -4.18 -16.78
N GLY A 38 2.97 -4.95 -17.38
CA GLY A 38 2.83 -6.38 -17.10
C GLY A 38 2.04 -6.73 -15.82
N GLY A 39 1.10 -5.87 -15.40
CA GLY A 39 0.12 -6.23 -14.37
C GLY A 39 0.66 -6.28 -12.93
N ILE A 40 1.60 -5.40 -12.58
CA ILE A 40 2.31 -5.49 -11.29
C ILE A 40 1.64 -4.60 -10.24
N HIS A 41 1.07 -5.21 -9.19
CA HIS A 41 0.95 -4.56 -7.88
C HIS A 41 2.35 -4.46 -7.27
N GLY A 42 2.80 -3.27 -6.88
CA GLY A 42 4.21 -3.04 -6.59
C GLY A 42 4.48 -2.02 -5.49
N TYR A 43 5.75 -1.95 -5.10
CA TYR A 43 6.27 -0.97 -4.15
C TYR A 43 7.00 0.14 -4.91
N CYS A 44 6.72 1.39 -4.58
CA CYS A 44 7.39 2.54 -5.19
C CYS A 44 8.15 3.35 -4.13
N THR A 45 9.37 3.74 -4.48
CA THR A 45 10.17 4.70 -3.71
C THR A 45 9.75 6.11 -4.13
N ASP A 46 9.97 7.12 -3.27
CA ASP A 46 9.56 8.52 -3.52
C ASP A 46 10.15 9.13 -4.81
N LYS A 47 11.20 8.51 -5.36
CA LYS A 47 11.89 8.93 -6.58
C LYS A 47 11.40 8.23 -7.85
N PHE A 48 10.49 7.26 -7.75
CA PHE A 48 10.01 6.46 -8.87
C PHE A 48 8.47 6.48 -8.91
N PHE A 49 7.90 7.49 -9.57
CA PHE A 49 6.47 7.55 -9.87
C PHE A 49 6.21 6.79 -11.17
N VAL A 50 5.72 5.56 -11.08
CA VAL A 50 5.15 4.85 -12.23
C VAL A 50 3.67 5.23 -12.31
N GLY A 51 3.35 6.26 -13.10
CA GLY A 51 1.96 6.69 -13.33
C GLY A 51 1.56 8.02 -12.67
N HIS A 52 0.39 8.53 -13.06
CA HIS A 52 -0.24 9.71 -12.46
C HIS A 52 -0.48 9.44 -10.97
N ASN A 53 -0.02 10.31 -10.07
CA ASN A 53 -0.22 10.16 -8.61
C ASN A 53 -1.72 10.02 -8.31
N ASN A 54 -2.19 8.79 -8.20
CA ASN A 54 -3.59 8.48 -8.05
C ASN A 54 -3.84 8.10 -6.59
N PRO A 55 -4.46 8.99 -5.80
CA PRO A 55 -4.67 8.79 -4.36
C PRO A 55 -5.67 7.67 -4.04
N HIS A 56 -6.22 7.00 -5.06
CA HIS A 56 -7.10 5.85 -4.93
C HIS A 56 -6.38 4.50 -5.04
N THR A 57 -5.13 4.50 -5.51
CA THR A 57 -4.35 3.29 -5.82
C THR A 57 -2.97 3.32 -5.16
N HIS A 58 -2.47 4.50 -4.79
CA HIS A 58 -1.20 4.67 -4.08
C HIS A 58 -1.45 4.79 -2.57
N TYR A 59 -0.86 3.91 -1.78
CA TYR A 59 -1.03 3.83 -0.33
C TYR A 59 0.33 3.97 0.35
N ARG A 60 0.52 5.01 1.16
CA ARG A 60 1.76 5.22 1.93
C ARG A 60 1.90 4.12 2.95
N LEU A 61 3.07 3.48 3.00
CA LEU A 61 3.36 2.44 3.96
C LEU A 61 3.27 2.95 5.40
N SER A 62 3.64 4.21 5.66
CA SER A 62 3.47 4.86 6.97
C SER A 62 2.02 4.84 7.44
N ASN A 63 1.07 5.12 6.55
CA ASN A 63 -0.36 5.17 6.89
C ASN A 63 -0.91 3.76 7.11
N LEU A 64 -0.37 2.75 6.42
CA LEU A 64 -0.73 1.35 6.66
C LEU A 64 -0.19 0.86 8.01
N LYS A 65 1.05 1.23 8.37
CA LYS A 65 1.66 0.93 9.68
C LYS A 65 0.84 1.53 10.83
N GLU A 66 0.55 2.83 10.77
CA GLU A 66 -0.24 3.51 11.81
C GLU A 66 -1.63 2.88 11.97
N PHE A 67 -2.26 2.48 10.86
CA PHE A 67 -3.55 1.79 10.90
C PHE A 67 -3.48 0.42 11.61
N ILE A 68 -2.43 -0.37 11.34
CA ILE A 68 -2.22 -1.67 12.01
C ILE A 68 -2.05 -1.46 13.51
N GLU A 69 -1.20 -0.50 13.92
CA GLU A 69 -0.93 -0.21 15.33
C GLU A 69 -2.21 0.20 16.09
N GLN A 70 -3.04 1.06 15.49
CA GLN A 70 -4.32 1.47 16.07
C GLN A 70 -5.28 0.28 16.24
N HIS A 71 -5.31 -0.64 15.27
CA HIS A 71 -6.21 -1.80 15.32
C HIS A 71 -5.74 -2.90 16.28
N GLU A 72 -4.43 -3.07 16.47
CA GLU A 72 -3.87 -4.05 17.42
C GLU A 72 -3.95 -3.56 18.88
N GLN A 73 -3.90 -2.25 19.13
CA GLN A 73 -4.11 -1.71 20.48
C GLN A 73 -5.57 -1.78 20.97
N THR A 74 -6.50 -2.12 20.07
CA THR A 74 -7.95 -2.14 20.36
C THR A 74 -8.54 -3.56 20.38
N SER A 75 -7.72 -4.62 20.21
CA SER A 75 -8.10 -6.04 20.30
C SER A 75 -7.49 -6.70 21.53
#